data_AF-A0A6G0ZC73-F1
#
_entry.id   AF-A0A6G0ZC73-F1
#
_cell.length_a   1.000
_cell.length_b   1.000
_cell.length_c   1.000
_cell.angle_alpha   90.00
_cell.angle_beta   90.00
_cell.angle_gamma   90.00
#
_symmetry.space_group_name_H-M   'P 1'
#
loop_
_entity.id
_entity.type
_entity.pdbx_description
1 polymer ?
#
loop_
_entity_poly.entity_id
_entity_poly.type
_entity_poly.pdbx_seq_one_letter_code
_entity_poly.pdbx_strand_id
1 'polypeptide(L)'
;MFHTKVRWLSKDKVLEQFFSLYEEIKLFIHEQKAEFPKINSLSFWYKLAFLADVTQSLNILQTNLQGNNKLIPHMANKTFAFEEKLKMYIEEVSDNDFSCFSKFDLMTKENKF
;
A
#
# COMPACT_ATOMS: atom_id res chain seq x y z
N MET A 1 -10.74 14.54 21.73
CA MET A 1 -10.03 13.24 21.84
C MET A 1 -9.94 12.65 20.45
N PHE A 2 -8.75 12.62 19.83
CA PHE A 2 -8.60 12.40 18.38
C PHE A 2 -8.86 10.93 17.99
N HIS A 3 -9.95 10.71 17.24
CA HIS A 3 -10.35 9.45 16.60
C HIS A 3 -9.45 9.10 15.39
N THR A 4 -8.13 9.12 15.56
CA THR A 4 -7.19 8.88 14.46
C THR A 4 -7.12 7.40 14.09
N LYS A 5 -7.31 6.48 15.05
CA LYS A 5 -7.04 5.04 14.87
C LYS A 5 -7.91 4.34 13.81
N VAL A 6 -9.19 4.70 13.68
CA VAL A 6 -10.10 4.03 12.72
C VAL A 6 -9.97 4.62 11.32
N ARG A 7 -9.57 5.89 11.21
CA ARG A 7 -9.60 6.64 9.95
C ARG A 7 -8.46 6.29 8.98
N TRP A 8 -7.33 5.80 9.47
CA TRP A 8 -6.25 5.33 8.59
C TRP A 8 -6.55 3.93 8.05
N LEU A 9 -7.05 3.00 8.88
CA LEU A 9 -7.49 1.66 8.43
C LEU A 9 -8.52 1.73 7.29
N SER A 10 -9.44 2.70 7.35
CA SER A 10 -10.40 2.91 6.25
C SER A 10 -9.73 3.44 4.98
N LYS A 11 -8.71 4.31 5.11
CA LYS A 11 -7.99 4.85 3.94
C LYS A 11 -7.15 3.77 3.25
N ASP A 12 -6.55 2.88 4.03
CA ASP A 12 -5.76 1.76 3.53
C ASP A 12 -6.64 0.78 2.76
N LYS A 13 -7.82 0.46 3.33
CA LYS A 13 -8.84 -0.35 2.63
C LYS A 13 -9.34 0.32 1.35
N VAL A 14 -9.48 1.65 1.34
CA VAL A 14 -9.85 2.38 0.12
C VAL A 14 -8.76 2.27 -0.94
N LEU A 15 -7.47 2.40 -0.56
CA LEU A 15 -6.36 2.25 -1.50
C LEU A 15 -6.25 0.83 -2.05
N GLU A 16 -6.40 -0.17 -1.19
CA GLU A 16 -6.38 -1.59 -1.57
C GLU A 16 -7.55 -1.93 -2.50
N GLN A 17 -8.76 -1.51 -2.16
CA GLN A 17 -9.94 -1.70 -3.00
C GLN A 17 -9.82 -0.96 -4.34
N PHE A 18 -9.36 0.28 -4.32
CA PHE A 18 -9.16 1.07 -5.53
C PHE A 18 -8.11 0.45 -6.44
N PHE A 19 -7.02 -0.09 -5.89
CA PHE A 19 -6.03 -0.85 -6.65
C PHE A 19 -6.61 -2.16 -7.22
N SER A 20 -7.40 -2.89 -6.42
CA SER A 20 -8.02 -4.16 -6.87
C SER A 20 -9.02 -3.99 -8.02
N LEU A 21 -9.58 -2.79 -8.18
CA LEU A 21 -10.53 -2.43 -9.24
C LEU A 21 -9.84 -1.77 -10.44
N TYR A 22 -8.54 -1.95 -10.60
CA TYR A 22 -7.73 -1.30 -11.62
C TYR A 22 -8.30 -1.42 -13.03
N GLU A 23 -8.65 -2.64 -13.45
CA GLU A 23 -9.20 -2.90 -14.79
C GLU A 23 -10.62 -2.35 -14.93
N GLU A 24 -11.46 -2.54 -13.90
CA GLU A 24 -12.83 -2.04 -13.86
C GLU A 24 -12.88 -0.51 -13.93
N ILE A 25 -11.96 0.18 -13.24
CA ILE A 25 -11.84 1.64 -13.25
C ILE A 25 -11.44 2.13 -14.65
N LYS A 26 -10.48 1.46 -15.30
CA LYS A 26 -10.08 1.78 -16.68
C LYS A 26 -11.23 1.60 -17.66
N LEU A 27 -11.94 0.46 -17.57
CA LEU A 27 -13.10 0.15 -18.41
C LEU A 27 -14.22 1.20 -18.20
N PHE A 28 -14.57 1.50 -16.96
CA PHE A 28 -15.61 2.47 -16.63
C PHE A 28 -15.30 3.86 -17.20
N ILE A 29 -14.06 4.33 -17.11
CA ILE A 29 -13.68 5.64 -17.64
C ILE A 29 -13.75 5.68 -19.15
N HIS A 30 -13.32 4.60 -19.81
CA HIS A 30 -13.43 4.44 -21.25
C HIS A 30 -14.91 4.46 -21.71
N GLU A 31 -15.78 3.71 -21.04
CA GLU A 31 -17.23 3.67 -21.34
C GLU A 31 -17.91 5.03 -21.17
N GLN A 32 -17.54 5.76 -20.11
CA GLN A 32 -18.09 7.09 -19.84
C GLN A 32 -17.55 8.18 -20.77
N LYS A 33 -16.59 7.85 -21.64
CA LYS A 33 -15.86 8.81 -22.49
C LYS A 33 -15.30 9.97 -21.66
N ALA A 34 -14.98 9.69 -20.39
CA ALA A 34 -14.43 10.65 -19.47
C ALA A 34 -12.90 10.63 -19.59
N GLU A 35 -12.26 11.77 -19.37
CA GLU A 35 -10.81 11.84 -19.39
C GLU A 35 -10.28 12.02 -17.97
N PHE A 36 -9.50 11.04 -17.52
CA PHE A 36 -8.76 11.12 -16.26
C PHE A 36 -7.28 10.89 -16.56
N PRO A 37 -6.50 11.95 -16.82
CA PRO A 37 -5.10 11.85 -17.25
C PRO A 37 -4.23 11.00 -16.32
N LYS A 38 -4.54 10.99 -15.01
CA LYS A 38 -3.83 10.16 -14.02
C LYS A 38 -4.09 8.66 -14.22
N ILE A 39 -5.31 8.26 -14.56
CA ILE A 39 -5.69 6.85 -14.70
C ILE A 39 -5.14 6.26 -15.99
N ASN A 40 -4.90 7.09 -17.01
CA ASN A 40 -4.21 6.69 -18.23
C ASN A 40 -2.68 6.63 -18.05
N SER A 41 -2.14 7.10 -16.93
CA SER A 41 -0.70 7.11 -16.65
C SER A 41 -0.27 5.82 -15.96
N LEU A 42 0.58 5.03 -16.61
CA LEU A 42 1.16 3.84 -15.98
C LEU A 42 2.01 4.19 -14.75
N SER A 43 2.71 5.34 -14.77
CA SER A 43 3.46 5.85 -13.62
C SER A 43 2.58 6.10 -12.39
N PHE A 44 1.34 6.54 -12.59
CA PHE A 44 0.38 6.71 -11.49
C PHE A 44 0.05 5.36 -10.85
N TRP A 45 -0.24 4.34 -11.67
CA TRP A 45 -0.56 3.01 -11.16
C TRP A 45 0.60 2.34 -10.45
N TYR A 46 1.84 2.50 -10.95
CA TYR A 46 3.03 2.04 -10.23
C TYR A 46 3.18 2.72 -8.86
N LYS A 47 3.01 4.04 -8.79
CA LYS A 47 3.07 4.78 -7.52
C LYS A 47 1.96 4.35 -6.56
N LEU A 48 0.77 4.10 -7.08
CA LEU A 48 -0.38 3.64 -6.30
C LEU A 48 -0.17 2.22 -5.77
N ALA A 49 0.34 1.31 -6.59
CA ALA A 49 0.64 -0.08 -6.20
C ALA A 49 1.69 -0.12 -5.08
N PHE A 50 2.78 0.63 -5.25
CA PHE A 50 3.82 0.78 -4.23
C PHE A 50 3.25 1.37 -2.93
N LEU A 51 2.44 2.43 -3.03
CA LEU A 51 1.80 3.03 -1.87
C LEU A 51 0.87 2.05 -1.16
N ALA A 52 0.11 1.24 -1.91
CA ALA A 52 -0.78 0.23 -1.34
C ALA A 52 0.00 -0.86 -0.57
N ASP A 53 1.16 -1.29 -1.06
CA ASP A 53 2.02 -2.28 -0.37
C ASP A 53 2.64 -1.73 0.94
N VAL A 54 3.18 -0.51 0.91
CA VAL A 54 3.71 0.17 2.10
C VAL A 54 2.60 0.37 3.14
N THR A 55 1.44 0.82 2.67
CA THR A 55 0.29 1.10 3.51
C THR A 55 -0.28 -0.18 4.13
N GLN A 56 -0.34 -1.28 3.39
CA GLN A 56 -0.71 -2.59 3.94
C GLN A 56 0.26 -3.03 5.04
N SER A 57 1.56 -2.82 4.86
CA SER A 57 2.57 -3.13 5.88
C SER A 57 2.35 -2.30 7.15
N LEU A 58 2.02 -1.01 7.03
CA LEU A 58 1.65 -0.14 8.15
C LEU A 58 0.37 -0.60 8.85
N ASN A 59 -0.64 -1.00 8.09
CA ASN A 59 -1.89 -1.53 8.62
C ASN A 59 -1.67 -2.80 9.47
N ILE A 60 -0.80 -3.70 9.02
CA ILE A 60 -0.41 -4.91 9.76
C ILE A 60 0.24 -4.52 11.09
N LEU A 61 1.20 -3.57 11.09
CA LEU A 61 1.79 -3.06 12.33
C LEU A 61 0.70 -2.47 13.23
N GLN A 62 -0.16 -1.59 12.70
CA GLN A 62 -1.20 -0.93 13.47
C GLN A 62 -2.16 -1.93 14.12
N THR A 63 -2.61 -2.94 13.39
CA THR A 63 -3.44 -4.04 13.92
C THR A 63 -2.67 -4.83 14.99
N ASN A 64 -1.38 -5.05 14.75
CA ASN A 64 -0.49 -5.69 15.71
C ASN A 64 -0.20 -4.88 16.97
N LEU A 65 -0.47 -3.58 16.97
CA LEU A 65 -0.41 -2.69 18.14
C LEU A 65 -1.78 -2.48 18.81
N GLN A 66 -2.89 -2.68 18.08
CA GLN A 66 -4.26 -2.54 18.60
C GLN A 66 -4.77 -3.84 19.24
N GLY A 67 -5.62 -3.74 20.27
CA GLY A 67 -6.21 -4.89 20.97
C GLY A 67 -5.92 -4.88 22.46
N ASN A 68 -6.81 -5.50 23.25
CA ASN A 68 -6.66 -5.60 24.70
C ASN A 68 -5.55 -6.62 25.05
N ASN A 69 -4.95 -6.51 26.24
CA ASN A 69 -3.93 -7.46 26.75
C ASN A 69 -2.57 -7.48 26.02
N LYS A 70 -2.06 -6.35 25.51
CA LYS A 70 -0.69 -6.26 24.97
C LYS A 70 0.28 -5.65 25.98
N LEU A 71 1.36 -6.37 26.29
CA LEU A 71 2.44 -5.85 27.12
C LEU A 71 3.23 -4.77 26.36
N ILE A 72 3.58 -3.68 27.04
CA ILE A 72 4.34 -2.55 26.45
C ILE A 72 5.63 -3.02 25.76
N PRO A 73 6.46 -3.90 26.35
CA PRO A 73 7.66 -4.40 25.69
C PRO A 73 7.39 -5.12 24.37
N HIS A 74 6.28 -5.86 24.27
CA HIS A 74 5.92 -6.57 23.05
C HIS A 74 5.50 -5.61 21.92
N MET A 75 4.81 -4.53 22.27
CA MET A 75 4.47 -3.46 21.32
C MET A 75 5.72 -2.72 20.86
N ALA A 76 6.64 -2.41 21.76
CA ALA A 76 7.92 -1.77 21.43
C ALA A 76 8.75 -2.64 20.46
N ASN A 77 8.88 -3.94 20.73
CA ASN A 77 9.58 -4.87 19.84
C ASN A 77 8.98 -4.91 18.44
N LYS A 78 7.65 -4.87 18.31
CA LYS A 78 6.96 -4.81 17.00
C LYS A 78 7.24 -3.52 16.25
N THR A 79 7.31 -2.39 16.95
CA THR A 79 7.69 -1.11 16.35
C THR A 79 9.14 -1.12 15.88
N PHE A 80 10.07 -1.60 16.70
CA PHE A 80 11.48 -1.70 16.30
C PHE A 80 11.68 -2.66 15.11
N ALA A 81 11.04 -3.83 15.12
CA ALA A 81 11.08 -4.74 13.99
C ALA A 81 10.53 -4.11 12.69
N PHE A 82 9.51 -3.27 12.80
CA PHE A 82 8.98 -2.54 11.65
C PHE A 82 9.92 -1.43 11.17
N GLU A 83 10.61 -0.74 12.07
CA GLU A 83 11.65 0.23 11.71
C GLU A 83 12.78 -0.44 10.91
N GLU A 84 13.26 -1.60 11.36
CA GLU A 84 14.25 -2.39 10.62
C GLU A 84 13.72 -2.83 9.25
N LYS A 85 12.43 -3.23 9.18
CA LYS A 85 11.78 -3.54 7.90
C LYS A 85 11.76 -2.35 6.94
N LEU A 86 11.53 -1.13 7.45
CA LEU A 86 11.57 0.09 6.62
C LEU A 86 12.98 0.39 6.12
N LYS A 87 14.02 0.13 6.92
CA LYS A 87 15.42 0.25 6.49
C LYS A 87 15.72 -0.73 5.35
N MET A 88 15.31 -1.99 5.49
CA MET A 88 15.42 -2.98 4.42
C MET A 88 14.72 -2.52 3.13
N TYR A 89 13.47 -2.02 3.23
CA TYR A 89 12.76 -1.50 2.07
C TYR A 89 13.48 -0.35 1.38
N ILE A 90 14.15 0.53 2.13
CA ILE A 90 14.92 1.63 1.56
C ILE A 90 16.15 1.09 0.81
N GLU A 91 16.83 0.10 1.36
CA GLU A 91 17.99 -0.55 0.73
C GLU A 91 17.57 -1.27 -0.56
N GLU A 92 16.54 -2.12 -0.50
CA GLU A 92 15.98 -2.85 -1.65
C GLU A 92 15.58 -1.90 -2.79
N VAL A 93 14.81 -0.84 -2.47
CA VAL A 93 14.41 0.16 -3.47
C VAL A 93 15.61 0.89 -4.06
N SER A 94 16.66 1.13 -3.26
CA SER A 94 17.90 1.78 -3.75
C SER A 94 18.64 0.89 -4.74
N ASP A 95 18.56 -0.42 -4.57
CA ASP A 95 19.10 -1.43 -5.48
C ASP A 95 18.16 -1.76 -6.67
N ASN A 96 17.05 -1.02 -6.82
CA ASN A 96 15.96 -1.30 -7.75
C ASN A 96 15.32 -2.69 -7.58
N ASP A 97 15.41 -3.28 -6.39
CA ASP A 97 14.67 -4.47 -6.01
C ASP A 97 13.32 -4.07 -5.40
N PHE A 98 12.23 -4.53 -6.02
CA PHE A 98 10.86 -4.31 -5.55
C PHE A 98 10.16 -5.62 -5.18
N SER A 99 10.89 -6.71 -4.99
CA SER A 99 10.34 -8.05 -4.70
C SER A 99 9.49 -8.09 -3.42
N CYS A 100 9.78 -7.22 -2.45
CA CYS A 100 8.99 -7.04 -1.23
C CYS A 100 7.62 -6.35 -1.45
N PHE A 101 7.36 -5.79 -2.63
CA PHE A 101 6.16 -5.02 -2.97
C PHE A 101 5.31 -5.79 -4.00
N SER A 102 4.47 -6.71 -3.53
CA SER A 102 3.74 -7.65 -4.39
C SER A 102 2.78 -6.99 -5.39
N LYS A 103 2.10 -5.90 -5.03
CA LYS A 103 1.21 -5.19 -5.96
C LYS A 103 2.02 -4.44 -7.00
N PHE A 104 3.12 -3.82 -6.59
CA PHE A 104 4.04 -3.19 -7.53
C PHE A 104 4.61 -4.22 -8.52
N ASP A 105 5.10 -5.35 -8.03
CA ASP A 105 5.64 -6.43 -8.86
C ASP A 105 4.57 -6.98 -9.82
N LEU A 106 3.34 -7.20 -9.35
CA LEU A 106 2.21 -7.59 -10.20
C LEU A 106 1.96 -6.59 -11.32
N MET A 107 1.90 -5.28 -11.01
CA MET A 107 1.73 -4.25 -12.04
C MET A 107 2.85 -4.26 -13.08
N THR A 108 4.10 -4.47 -12.66
CA THR A 108 5.23 -4.51 -13.60
C THR A 108 5.19 -5.74 -14.50
N LYS A 109 4.60 -6.85 -14.05
CA LYS A 109 4.43 -8.06 -14.86
C LYS A 109 3.28 -7.94 -15.85
N GLU A 110 2.16 -7.36 -15.42
CA GLU A 110 0.95 -7.19 -16.26
C GLU A 110 1.12 -6.15 -17.37
N ASN A 111 2.03 -5.18 -17.20
CA ASN A 111 2.24 -4.08 -18.15
C ASN A 111 3.59 -4.16 -18.89
N LYS A 112 4.20 -5.35 -18.96
CA LYS A 112 5.37 -5.61 -19.82
C LYS A 112 4.94 -5.68 -21.28
N PHE A 113 5.15 -4.58 -22.00
CA PHE A 113 5.31 -4.51 -23.46
C PHE A 113 6.57 -3.72 -23.79
#